data_AF-A0A9Q4GRU7-F1
#
_entry.id   AF-A0A9Q4GRU7-F1
#
_cell.length_a   1.000
_cell.length_b   1.000
_cell.length_c   1.000
_cell.angle_alpha   90.00
_cell.angle_beta   90.00
_cell.angle_gamma   90.00
#
_symmetry.space_group_name_H-M   'P 1'
#
loop_
_entity.id
_entity.type
_entity.pdbx_description
1 polymer ?
#
loop_
_entity_poly.entity_id
_entity_poly.type
_entity_poly.pdbx_seq_one_letter_code
_entity_poly.pdbx_strand_id
1 'polypeptide(L)'
;MLNIMKKWMFLQKKQPVVSREEPAVYPALSEHVMTGNADEQKHYHGEILCRHLLDGIAAIEIIRNSLLDSGTRLAGEQGTLDEIAMHNSETRRYMQELCSVLDDISEHADKGLDYTQKLVSVLGQINQNINNIERLANQTNLLAVNSAIEASHVGSRGAGFSVIAREIKQLSGEIQDEAINITTFTGKIKSHAKAIHTDAEDNQKLVSSIRDIAVQAEERLQDMITSSSRMEAIIRFVAVQQFLNTVKLDHVIWKGDIYRRLLDGNADLSVNDHTQCRLGKWYYADEGQRFIGHDAYRKLERPHRLVHLSGRLALEARAQGSLHDEELHLSAMENASREVIENIDDLLASISY
;
A
#
# COMPACT_ATOMS: atom_id res chain seq x y z
N MET A 1 8.80 -22.69 13.31
CA MET A 1 9.28 -22.52 14.70
C MET A 1 10.46 -23.44 15.07
N LEU A 2 10.43 -24.75 14.77
CA LEU A 2 11.50 -25.69 15.18
C LEU A 2 12.92 -25.34 14.68
N ASN A 3 13.06 -24.78 13.46
CA ASN A 3 14.36 -24.38 12.92
C ASN A 3 14.94 -23.12 13.57
N ILE A 4 14.10 -22.26 14.14
CA ILE A 4 14.54 -21.05 14.85
C ILE A 4 15.10 -21.43 16.22
N MET A 5 14.43 -22.35 16.94
CA MET A 5 14.93 -22.87 18.22
C MET A 5 16.26 -23.64 18.09
N LYS A 6 16.42 -24.46 17.04
CA LYS A 6 17.69 -25.17 16.80
C LYS A 6 18.84 -24.21 16.48
N LYS A 7 18.57 -23.13 15.72
CA LYS A 7 19.57 -22.10 15.41
C LYS A 7 19.94 -21.29 16.66
N TRP A 8 18.97 -21.03 17.55
CA TRP A 8 19.18 -20.37 18.83
C TRP A 8 20.03 -21.20 19.81
N MET A 9 19.76 -22.52 19.91
CA MET A 9 20.59 -23.44 20.73
C MET A 9 22.02 -23.61 20.20
N PHE A 10 22.21 -23.53 18.88
CA PHE A 10 23.56 -23.66 18.29
C PHE A 10 24.41 -22.39 18.50
N LEU A 11 23.77 -21.22 18.60
CA LEU A 11 24.43 -19.94 18.89
C LEU A 11 24.91 -19.83 20.34
N GLN A 12 24.25 -20.49 21.30
CA GLN A 12 24.73 -20.55 22.70
C GLN A 12 26.03 -21.36 22.86
N LYS A 13 26.26 -22.38 22.04
CA LYS A 13 27.47 -23.25 22.15
C LYS A 13 28.74 -22.65 21.55
N LYS A 14 28.66 -21.51 20.86
CA LYS A 14 29.81 -20.82 20.23
C LYS A 14 30.11 -19.46 20.85
N GLN A 15 29.60 -19.15 22.05
CA GLN A 15 30.11 -18.01 22.78
C GLN A 15 31.52 -18.35 23.30
N PRO A 16 32.53 -17.51 23.02
CA PRO A 16 33.84 -17.68 23.66
C PRO A 16 33.62 -17.65 25.17
N VAL A 17 34.35 -18.48 25.90
CA VAL A 17 34.40 -18.41 27.37
C VAL A 17 34.80 -16.98 27.71
N VAL A 18 33.81 -16.16 28.09
CA VAL A 18 34.05 -14.84 28.64
C VAL A 18 34.86 -15.10 29.89
N SER A 19 36.14 -14.71 29.86
CA SER A 19 36.94 -14.62 31.06
C SER A 19 36.08 -13.91 32.09
N ARG A 20 35.87 -14.52 33.27
CA ARG A 20 35.26 -13.81 34.40
C ARG A 20 36.06 -12.52 34.57
N GLU A 21 35.54 -11.42 34.03
CA GLU A 21 36.01 -10.10 34.40
C GLU A 21 35.81 -10.03 35.90
N GLU A 22 36.89 -9.72 36.61
CA GLU A 22 36.85 -9.47 38.03
C GLU A 22 35.67 -8.52 38.31
N PRO A 23 34.88 -8.74 39.37
CA PRO A 23 33.82 -7.82 39.73
C PRO A 23 34.44 -6.42 39.76
N ALA A 24 33.82 -5.48 39.04
CA ALA A 24 34.28 -4.11 38.96
C ALA A 24 34.75 -3.67 40.35
N VAL A 25 36.07 -3.45 40.49
CA VAL A 25 36.67 -3.00 41.73
C VAL A 25 36.01 -1.66 42.01
N TYR A 26 35.05 -1.64 42.94
CA TYR A 26 34.51 -0.41 43.47
C TYR A 26 35.72 0.44 43.85
N PRO A 27 35.86 1.69 43.36
CA PRO A 27 36.95 2.54 43.81
C PRO A 27 36.87 2.55 45.33
N ALA A 28 37.98 2.20 45.99
CA ALA A 28 38.05 2.14 47.43
C ALA A 28 37.40 3.40 47.97
N LEU A 29 36.33 3.25 48.76
CA LEU A 29 35.68 4.36 49.45
C LEU A 29 36.81 5.13 50.12
N SER A 30 37.09 6.34 49.63
CA SER A 30 37.95 7.24 50.38
C SER A 30 37.29 7.34 51.74
N GLU A 31 37.97 6.87 52.80
CA GLU A 31 37.52 7.04 54.17
C GLU A 31 37.50 8.54 54.47
N HIS A 32 36.45 9.23 54.03
CA HIS A 32 35.98 10.43 54.70
C HIS A 32 35.40 9.94 56.01
N VAL A 33 36.27 9.85 57.03
CA VAL A 33 35.85 9.73 58.41
C VAL A 33 34.95 10.92 58.69
N MET A 34 33.65 10.65 58.75
CA MET A 34 32.62 11.64 59.05
C MET A 34 32.82 12.18 60.46
N THR A 35 33.45 13.34 60.56
CA THR A 35 33.64 14.09 61.81
C THR A 35 32.48 15.05 62.10
N GLY A 36 31.29 14.74 61.59
CA GLY A 36 30.08 15.53 61.77
C GLY A 36 29.07 14.90 62.74
N ASN A 37 28.19 15.72 63.33
CA ASN A 37 27.14 15.25 64.24
C ASN A 37 26.10 14.37 63.49
N ALA A 38 25.22 13.69 64.23
CA ALA A 38 24.23 12.76 63.63
C ALA A 38 23.28 13.40 62.60
N ASP A 39 23.01 14.71 62.68
CA ASP A 39 22.21 15.46 61.71
C ASP A 39 23.00 15.81 60.44
N GLU A 40 24.30 16.14 60.56
CA GLU A 40 25.17 16.36 59.40
C GLU A 40 25.36 15.06 58.59
N GLN A 41 25.47 13.92 59.28
CA GLN A 41 25.53 12.61 58.63
C GLN A 41 24.23 12.25 57.90
N LYS A 42 23.06 12.56 58.49
CA LYS A 42 21.76 12.38 57.83
C LYS A 42 21.60 13.28 56.60
N HIS A 43 22.02 14.53 56.71
CA HIS A 43 21.95 15.49 55.61
C HIS A 43 22.79 15.03 54.41
N TYR A 44 24.04 14.63 54.66
CA TYR A 44 24.93 14.09 53.63
C TYR A 44 24.41 12.80 53.00
N HIS A 45 23.83 11.89 53.81
CA HIS A 45 23.23 10.67 53.28
C HIS A 45 22.02 10.98 52.38
N GLY A 46 21.19 11.96 52.75
CA GLY A 46 20.08 12.44 51.92
C GLY A 46 20.55 12.99 50.58
N GLU A 47 21.61 13.81 50.58
CA GLU A 47 22.20 14.37 49.35
C GLU A 47 22.70 13.28 48.39
N ILE A 48 23.37 12.24 48.91
CA ILE A 48 23.80 11.08 48.11
C ILE A 48 22.62 10.39 47.44
N LEU A 49 21.56 10.09 48.20
CA LEU A 49 20.37 9.43 47.66
C LEU A 49 19.70 10.28 46.59
N CYS A 50 19.57 11.59 46.81
CA CYS A 50 19.02 12.52 45.83
C CYS A 50 19.84 12.55 44.54
N ARG A 51 21.18 12.60 44.62
CA ARG A 51 22.04 12.55 43.42
C ARG A 51 21.84 11.26 42.64
N HIS A 52 21.85 10.09 43.29
CA HIS A 52 21.62 8.82 42.61
C HIS A 52 20.20 8.69 42.01
N LEU A 53 19.18 9.24 42.68
CA LEU A 53 17.82 9.30 42.13
C LEU A 53 17.77 10.16 40.86
N LEU A 54 18.45 11.31 40.86
CA LEU A 54 18.55 12.18 39.69
C LEU A 54 19.41 11.58 38.57
N ASP A 55 20.45 10.83 38.90
CA ASP A 55 21.21 10.05 37.91
C ASP A 55 20.31 8.99 37.24
N GLY A 56 19.36 8.44 37.98
CA GLY A 56 18.31 7.57 37.45
C GLY A 56 17.46 8.21 36.35
N ILE A 57 17.32 9.54 36.31
CA ILE A 57 16.61 10.27 35.24
C ILE A 57 17.31 10.09 33.88
N ALA A 58 18.62 9.80 33.84
CA ALA A 58 19.31 9.51 32.59
C ALA A 58 18.70 8.30 31.85
N ALA A 59 18.17 7.31 32.58
CA ALA A 59 17.44 6.19 31.97
C ALA A 59 16.12 6.66 31.31
N ILE A 60 15.44 7.63 31.90
CA ILE A 60 14.22 8.23 31.33
C ILE A 60 14.56 9.01 30.05
N GLU A 61 15.70 9.67 30.01
CA GLU A 61 16.18 10.37 28.81
C GLU A 61 16.42 9.41 27.64
N ILE A 62 16.97 8.21 27.90
CA ILE A 62 17.10 7.15 26.88
C ILE A 62 15.72 6.74 26.35
N ILE A 63 14.74 6.55 27.24
CA ILE A 63 13.36 6.20 26.84
C ILE A 63 12.77 7.32 25.98
N ARG A 64 12.90 8.59 26.39
CA ARG A 64 12.44 9.74 25.61
C ARG A 64 13.05 9.76 24.21
N ASN A 65 14.35 9.55 24.09
CA ASN A 65 15.04 9.55 22.81
C ASN A 65 14.58 8.38 21.92
N SER A 66 14.31 7.21 22.50
CA SER A 66 13.70 6.09 21.77
C SER A 66 12.27 6.41 21.32
N LEU A 67 11.48 7.14 22.12
CA LEU A 67 10.14 7.54 21.72
C LEU A 67 10.18 8.52 20.53
N LEU A 68 11.14 9.44 20.54
CA LEU A 68 11.41 10.38 19.44
C LEU A 68 11.76 9.66 18.13
N ASP A 69 12.68 8.69 18.18
CA ASP A 69 13.04 7.88 17.00
C ASP A 69 11.82 7.13 16.45
N SER A 70 11.02 6.53 17.33
CA SER A 70 9.78 5.87 16.92
C SER A 70 8.78 6.86 16.29
N GLY A 71 8.70 8.10 16.76
CA GLY A 71 7.90 9.15 16.15
C GLY A 71 8.34 9.47 14.72
N THR A 72 9.65 9.56 14.48
CA THR A 72 10.19 9.75 13.11
C THR A 72 9.92 8.56 12.19
N ARG A 73 9.92 7.34 12.72
CA ARG A 73 9.55 6.15 11.94
C ARG A 73 8.08 6.16 11.52
N LEU A 74 7.18 6.57 12.42
CA LEU A 74 5.75 6.68 12.10
C LEU A 74 5.49 7.71 11.00
N ALA A 75 6.23 8.83 10.97
CA ALA A 75 6.14 9.79 9.87
C ALA A 75 6.61 9.17 8.53
N GLY A 76 7.63 8.30 8.56
CA GLY A 76 8.04 7.53 7.38
C GLY A 76 6.96 6.56 6.90
N GLU A 77 6.32 5.83 7.81
CA GLU A 77 5.19 4.93 7.48
C GLU A 77 3.95 5.68 6.97
N GLN A 78 3.77 6.94 7.36
CA GLN A 78 2.70 7.75 6.80
C GLN A 78 2.96 8.07 5.32
N GLY A 79 4.21 8.35 4.94
CA GLY A 79 4.59 8.55 3.54
C GLY A 79 4.39 7.29 2.68
N THR A 80 4.69 6.11 3.21
CA THR A 80 4.46 4.84 2.49
C THR A 80 2.97 4.56 2.27
N LEU A 81 2.10 4.96 3.20
CA LEU A 81 0.65 4.86 3.02
C LEU A 81 0.11 5.78 1.92
N ASP A 82 0.64 7.00 1.79
CA ASP A 82 0.27 7.91 0.71
C ASP A 82 0.64 7.33 -0.67
N GLU A 83 1.82 6.69 -0.77
CA GLU A 83 2.24 5.96 -1.98
C GLU A 83 1.31 4.78 -2.29
N ILE A 84 0.92 4.00 -1.27
CA ILE A 84 -0.04 2.89 -1.43
C ILE A 84 -1.40 3.42 -1.91
N ALA A 85 -1.90 4.52 -1.34
CA ALA A 85 -3.16 5.12 -1.74
C ALA A 85 -3.12 5.57 -3.22
N MET A 86 -2.00 6.17 -3.65
CA MET A 86 -1.79 6.55 -5.04
C MET A 86 -1.78 5.33 -5.97
N HIS A 87 -1.00 4.28 -5.65
CA HIS A 87 -0.96 3.05 -6.44
C HIS A 87 -2.30 2.32 -6.53
N ASN A 88 -3.10 2.34 -5.46
CA ASN A 88 -4.45 1.80 -5.46
C ASN A 88 -5.34 2.55 -6.47
N SER A 89 -5.25 3.89 -6.50
CA SER A 89 -6.00 4.70 -7.46
C SER A 89 -5.61 4.41 -8.90
N GLU A 90 -4.32 4.23 -9.18
CA GLU A 90 -3.82 3.89 -10.52
C GLU A 90 -4.28 2.49 -10.95
N THR A 91 -4.20 1.51 -10.04
CA THR A 91 -4.60 0.14 -10.32
C THR A 91 -6.10 0.05 -10.60
N ARG A 92 -6.92 0.85 -9.89
CA ARG A 92 -8.35 0.98 -10.21
C ARG A 92 -8.57 1.52 -11.61
N ARG A 93 -7.82 2.54 -12.04
CA ARG A 93 -7.90 3.07 -13.41
C ARG A 93 -7.53 1.99 -14.44
N TYR A 94 -6.44 1.26 -14.22
CA TYR A 94 -6.05 0.18 -15.13
C TYR A 94 -7.09 -0.94 -15.23
N MET A 95 -7.80 -1.25 -14.13
CA MET A 95 -8.90 -2.22 -14.15
C MET A 95 -10.10 -1.73 -14.98
N GLN A 96 -10.45 -0.44 -14.87
CA GLN A 96 -11.51 0.15 -15.69
C GLN A 96 -11.16 0.13 -17.18
N GLU A 97 -9.90 0.47 -17.52
CA GLU A 97 -9.40 0.39 -18.89
C GLU A 97 -9.41 -1.05 -19.41
N LEU A 98 -9.01 -2.02 -18.59
CA LEU A 98 -9.06 -3.44 -18.94
C LEU A 98 -10.49 -3.89 -19.26
N CYS A 99 -11.47 -3.52 -18.43
CA CYS A 99 -12.88 -3.84 -18.68
C CYS A 99 -13.39 -3.23 -19.99
N SER A 100 -13.02 -1.99 -20.30
CA SER A 100 -13.39 -1.35 -21.57
C SER A 100 -12.80 -2.09 -22.77
N VAL A 101 -11.53 -2.50 -22.70
CA VAL A 101 -10.90 -3.28 -23.78
C VAL A 101 -11.57 -4.65 -23.95
N LEU A 102 -12.01 -5.27 -22.86
CA LEU A 102 -12.75 -6.54 -22.92
C LEU A 102 -14.13 -6.37 -23.58
N ASP A 103 -14.81 -5.26 -23.35
CA ASP A 103 -16.07 -4.94 -24.05
C ASP A 103 -15.84 -4.82 -25.56
N ASP A 104 -14.79 -4.10 -25.98
CA ASP A 104 -14.43 -3.94 -27.40
C ASP A 104 -14.11 -5.29 -28.06
N ILE A 105 -13.32 -6.15 -27.39
CA ILE A 105 -12.98 -7.49 -27.91
C ILE A 105 -14.23 -8.35 -28.06
N SER A 106 -15.15 -8.29 -27.10
CA SER A 106 -16.44 -9.02 -27.17
C SER A 106 -17.25 -8.57 -28.38
N GLU A 107 -17.36 -7.26 -28.60
CA GLU A 107 -18.10 -6.71 -29.75
C GLU A 107 -17.45 -7.12 -31.09
N HIS A 108 -16.12 -7.11 -31.16
CA HIS A 108 -15.38 -7.56 -32.34
C HIS A 108 -15.58 -9.06 -32.62
N ALA A 109 -15.63 -9.90 -31.58
CA ALA A 109 -15.92 -11.33 -31.72
C ALA A 109 -17.35 -11.56 -32.26
N ASP A 110 -18.35 -10.85 -31.72
CA ASP A 110 -19.74 -10.91 -32.18
C ASP A 110 -19.88 -10.52 -33.66
N LYS A 111 -19.23 -9.42 -34.06
CA LYS A 111 -19.17 -8.99 -35.48
C LYS A 111 -18.47 -10.04 -36.35
N GLY A 112 -17.41 -10.68 -35.86
CA GLY A 112 -16.72 -11.77 -36.55
C GLY A 112 -17.62 -12.98 -36.79
N LEU A 113 -18.43 -13.36 -35.80
CA LEU A 113 -19.42 -14.43 -35.92
C LEU A 113 -20.49 -14.09 -36.97
N ASP A 114 -21.03 -12.87 -36.96
CA ASP A 114 -21.99 -12.42 -37.97
C ASP A 114 -21.41 -12.42 -39.39
N TYR A 115 -20.19 -11.91 -39.57
CA TYR A 115 -19.52 -11.91 -40.88
C TYR A 115 -19.21 -13.30 -41.40
N THR A 116 -18.76 -14.22 -40.53
CA THR A 116 -18.53 -15.62 -40.93
C THR A 116 -19.83 -16.31 -41.31
N GLN A 117 -20.92 -16.07 -40.58
CA GLN A 117 -22.26 -16.59 -40.92
C GLN A 117 -22.73 -16.11 -42.29
N LYS A 118 -22.60 -14.80 -42.56
CA LYS A 118 -22.91 -14.20 -43.87
C LYS A 118 -22.05 -14.77 -45.00
N LEU A 119 -20.75 -14.95 -44.76
CA LEU A 119 -19.83 -15.54 -45.73
C LEU A 119 -20.22 -16.99 -46.07
N VAL A 120 -20.54 -17.81 -45.06
CA VAL A 120 -21.00 -19.20 -45.28
C VAL A 120 -22.30 -19.22 -46.09
N SER A 121 -23.22 -18.29 -45.86
CA SER A 121 -24.45 -18.16 -46.66
C SER A 121 -24.15 -17.85 -48.13
N VAL A 122 -23.27 -16.87 -48.39
CA VAL A 122 -22.86 -16.49 -49.76
C VAL A 122 -22.16 -17.65 -50.47
N LEU A 123 -21.26 -18.37 -49.78
CA LEU A 123 -20.61 -19.57 -50.35
C LEU A 123 -21.63 -20.66 -50.70
N GLY A 124 -22.71 -20.80 -49.92
CA GLY A 124 -23.82 -21.68 -50.23
C GLY A 124 -24.50 -21.31 -51.56
N GLN A 125 -24.77 -20.03 -51.78
CA GLN A 125 -25.35 -19.52 -53.03
C GLN A 125 -24.41 -19.72 -54.22
N ILE A 126 -23.10 -19.49 -54.04
CA ILE A 126 -22.11 -19.74 -55.09
C ILE A 126 -22.11 -21.22 -55.49
N ASN A 127 -22.07 -22.14 -54.53
CA ASN A 127 -22.11 -23.58 -54.83
C ASN A 127 -23.40 -23.99 -55.54
N GLN A 128 -24.55 -23.38 -55.21
CA GLN A 128 -25.79 -23.61 -55.94
C GLN A 128 -25.70 -23.15 -57.41
N ASN A 129 -25.08 -22.00 -57.65
CA ASN A 129 -24.85 -21.49 -59.01
C ASN A 129 -23.87 -22.38 -59.78
N ILE A 130 -22.81 -22.87 -59.15
CA ILE A 130 -21.84 -23.79 -59.76
C ILE A 130 -22.50 -25.10 -60.16
N ASN A 131 -23.35 -25.68 -59.30
CA ASN A 131 -24.14 -26.87 -59.64
C ASN A 131 -25.04 -26.64 -60.87
N ASN A 132 -25.61 -25.44 -61.03
CA ASN A 132 -26.40 -25.09 -62.21
C ASN A 132 -25.52 -24.99 -63.47
N ILE A 133 -24.32 -24.42 -63.36
CA ILE A 133 -23.35 -24.33 -64.47
C ILE A 133 -22.90 -25.73 -64.91
N GLU A 134 -22.57 -26.60 -63.97
CA GLU A 134 -22.20 -27.99 -64.24
C GLU A 134 -23.32 -28.75 -64.97
N ARG A 135 -24.58 -28.55 -64.54
CA ARG A 135 -25.75 -29.10 -65.22
C ARG A 135 -25.89 -28.56 -66.66
N LEU A 136 -25.73 -27.25 -66.87
CA LEU A 136 -25.80 -26.64 -68.20
C LEU A 136 -24.67 -27.10 -69.12
N ALA A 137 -23.45 -27.22 -68.59
CA ALA A 137 -22.30 -27.74 -69.31
C ALA A 137 -22.51 -29.20 -69.72
N ASN A 138 -23.05 -30.04 -68.82
CA ASN A 138 -23.43 -31.42 -69.14
C ASN A 138 -24.50 -31.50 -70.24
N GLN A 139 -25.55 -30.66 -70.17
CA GLN A 139 -26.57 -30.59 -71.22
C GLN A 139 -25.98 -30.14 -72.57
N THR A 140 -25.10 -29.15 -72.55
CA THR A 140 -24.44 -28.62 -73.76
C THR A 140 -23.50 -29.67 -74.36
N ASN A 141 -22.76 -30.40 -73.53
CA ASN A 141 -21.93 -31.53 -73.95
C ASN A 141 -22.77 -32.62 -74.62
N LEU A 142 -23.92 -33.00 -74.05
CA LEU A 142 -24.83 -33.98 -74.65
C LEU A 142 -25.40 -33.49 -76.00
N LEU A 143 -25.80 -32.22 -76.10
CA LEU A 143 -26.25 -31.61 -77.36
C LEU A 143 -25.15 -31.62 -78.43
N ALA A 144 -23.91 -31.32 -78.03
CA ALA A 144 -22.75 -31.34 -78.90
C ALA A 144 -22.45 -32.75 -79.41
N VAL A 145 -22.52 -33.77 -78.54
CA VAL A 145 -22.37 -35.17 -78.93
C VAL A 145 -23.45 -35.60 -79.92
N ASN A 146 -24.72 -35.28 -79.66
CA ASN A 146 -25.82 -35.59 -80.57
C ASN A 146 -25.65 -34.88 -81.93
N SER A 147 -25.22 -33.62 -81.92
CA SER A 147 -24.96 -32.84 -83.15
C SER A 147 -23.78 -33.40 -83.95
N ALA A 148 -22.72 -33.87 -83.28
CA ALA A 148 -21.58 -34.51 -83.92
C ALA A 148 -21.98 -35.84 -84.59
N ILE A 149 -22.86 -36.63 -83.95
CA ILE A 149 -23.41 -37.86 -84.51
C ILE A 149 -24.24 -37.53 -85.77
N GLU A 150 -25.16 -36.58 -85.70
CA GLU A 150 -26.00 -36.19 -86.84
C GLU A 150 -25.15 -35.65 -88.01
N ALA A 151 -24.14 -34.82 -87.71
CA ALA A 151 -23.21 -34.30 -88.70
C ALA A 151 -22.41 -35.41 -89.42
N SER A 152 -22.10 -36.52 -88.72
CA SER A 152 -21.46 -37.69 -89.33
C SER A 152 -22.40 -38.47 -90.25
N HIS A 153 -23.71 -38.42 -89.98
CA HIS A 153 -24.75 -39.15 -90.72
C HIS A 153 -25.01 -38.56 -92.12
N VAL A 154 -24.89 -37.24 -92.28
CA VAL A 154 -25.07 -36.52 -93.56
C VAL A 154 -23.81 -36.49 -94.46
N GLY A 155 -22.73 -37.18 -94.05
CA GLY A 155 -21.51 -37.35 -94.84
C GLY A 155 -20.79 -36.03 -95.15
N SER A 156 -20.40 -35.81 -96.41
CA SER A 156 -19.59 -34.65 -96.83
C SER A 156 -20.26 -33.29 -96.60
N ARG A 157 -21.60 -33.23 -96.54
CA ARG A 157 -22.36 -32.00 -96.27
C ARG A 157 -22.33 -31.59 -94.79
N GLY A 158 -22.04 -32.52 -93.88
CA GLY A 158 -22.00 -32.28 -92.43
C GLY A 158 -20.62 -31.92 -91.86
N ALA A 159 -19.57 -31.88 -92.69
CA ALA A 159 -18.19 -31.72 -92.23
C ALA A 159 -17.95 -30.44 -91.41
N GLY A 160 -18.54 -29.30 -91.80
CA GLY A 160 -18.45 -28.05 -91.04
C GLY A 160 -19.16 -28.11 -89.69
N PHE A 161 -20.34 -28.76 -89.63
CA PHE A 161 -21.09 -28.96 -88.38
C PHE A 161 -20.38 -29.90 -87.41
N SER A 162 -19.65 -30.90 -87.92
CA SER A 162 -18.85 -31.80 -87.08
C SER A 162 -17.71 -31.08 -86.35
N VAL A 163 -17.08 -30.08 -86.99
CA VAL A 163 -16.04 -29.26 -86.35
C VAL A 163 -16.64 -28.42 -85.22
N ILE A 164 -17.75 -27.72 -85.48
CA ILE A 164 -18.45 -26.91 -84.48
C ILE A 164 -18.88 -27.76 -83.28
N ALA A 165 -19.47 -28.93 -83.54
CA ALA A 165 -19.90 -29.84 -82.47
C ALA A 165 -18.73 -30.32 -81.59
N ARG A 166 -17.55 -30.53 -82.18
CA ARG A 166 -16.33 -30.91 -81.43
C ARG A 166 -15.84 -29.77 -80.53
N GLU A 167 -15.87 -28.54 -81.05
CA GLU A 167 -15.48 -27.33 -80.31
C GLU A 167 -16.42 -27.09 -79.11
N ILE A 168 -17.74 -27.20 -79.32
CA ILE A 168 -18.73 -27.07 -78.23
C ILE A 168 -18.53 -28.15 -77.18
N LYS A 169 -18.21 -29.38 -77.58
CA LYS A 169 -17.92 -30.49 -76.66
C LYS A 169 -16.70 -30.18 -75.80
N GLN A 170 -15.61 -29.73 -76.43
CA GLN A 170 -14.39 -29.36 -75.71
C GLN A 170 -14.65 -28.21 -74.73
N LEU A 171 -15.29 -27.13 -75.17
CA LEU A 171 -15.64 -25.99 -74.33
C LEU A 171 -16.52 -26.39 -73.15
N SER A 172 -17.48 -27.31 -73.36
CA SER A 172 -18.32 -27.83 -72.28
C SER A 172 -17.53 -28.61 -71.24
N GLY A 173 -16.50 -29.36 -71.66
CA GLY A 173 -15.57 -30.04 -70.76
C GLY A 173 -14.73 -29.05 -69.94
N GLU A 174 -14.17 -28.04 -70.59
CA GLU A 174 -13.40 -26.98 -69.91
C GLU A 174 -14.24 -26.24 -68.86
N ILE A 175 -15.53 -25.99 -69.14
CA ILE A 175 -16.47 -25.39 -68.17
C ILE A 175 -16.69 -26.31 -66.95
N GLN A 176 -16.74 -27.63 -67.14
CA GLN A 176 -16.89 -28.58 -66.03
C GLN A 176 -15.65 -28.62 -65.15
N ASP A 177 -14.47 -28.65 -65.76
CA ASP A 177 -13.21 -28.62 -65.03
C ASP A 177 -13.09 -27.34 -64.19
N GLU A 178 -13.48 -26.19 -64.75
CA GLU A 178 -13.48 -24.92 -64.03
C GLU A 178 -14.51 -24.88 -62.89
N ALA A 179 -15.70 -25.47 -63.09
CA ALA A 179 -16.71 -25.61 -62.04
C ALA A 179 -16.20 -26.44 -60.84
N ILE A 180 -15.43 -27.50 -61.10
CA ILE A 180 -14.79 -28.33 -60.06
C ILE A 180 -13.73 -27.52 -59.30
N ASN A 181 -12.91 -26.73 -60.02
CA ASN A 181 -11.91 -25.86 -59.41
C ASN A 181 -12.54 -24.84 -58.46
N ILE A 182 -13.63 -24.17 -58.91
CA ILE A 182 -14.35 -23.21 -58.08
C ILE A 182 -14.96 -23.90 -56.84
N THR A 183 -15.57 -25.08 -56.99
CA THR A 183 -16.13 -25.86 -55.87
C THR A 183 -15.05 -26.21 -54.83
N THR A 184 -13.85 -26.57 -55.29
CA THR A 184 -12.72 -26.84 -54.41
C THR A 184 -12.30 -25.57 -53.67
N PHE A 185 -12.26 -24.43 -54.35
CA PHE A 185 -11.89 -23.16 -53.75
C PHE A 185 -12.92 -22.67 -52.73
N THR A 186 -14.21 -22.71 -53.04
CA THR A 186 -15.29 -22.37 -52.10
C THR A 186 -15.29 -23.30 -50.88
N GLY A 187 -14.97 -24.58 -51.06
CA GLY A 187 -14.76 -25.54 -49.98
C GLY A 187 -13.64 -25.12 -49.02
N LYS A 188 -12.50 -24.65 -49.55
CA LYS A 188 -11.39 -24.12 -48.73
C LYS A 188 -11.81 -22.86 -47.96
N ILE A 189 -12.49 -21.91 -48.61
CA ILE A 189 -12.99 -20.69 -47.93
C ILE A 189 -13.97 -21.06 -46.82
N LYS A 190 -14.87 -22.02 -47.05
CA LYS A 190 -15.82 -22.49 -46.02
C LYS A 190 -15.11 -23.10 -44.82
N SER A 191 -14.03 -23.85 -45.05
CA SER A 191 -13.19 -24.39 -43.97
C SER A 191 -12.54 -23.26 -43.15
N HIS A 192 -11.97 -22.25 -43.80
CA HIS A 192 -11.41 -21.09 -43.12
C HIS A 192 -12.46 -20.29 -42.34
N ALA A 193 -13.66 -20.10 -42.91
CA ALA A 193 -14.76 -19.43 -42.21
C ALA A 193 -15.17 -20.18 -40.94
N LYS A 194 -15.18 -21.52 -40.98
CA LYS A 194 -15.46 -22.35 -39.78
C LYS A 194 -14.36 -22.23 -38.73
N ALA A 195 -13.09 -22.19 -39.13
CA ALA A 195 -11.99 -21.99 -38.20
C ALA A 195 -12.10 -20.62 -37.49
N ILE A 196 -12.36 -19.54 -38.25
CA ILE A 196 -12.57 -18.19 -37.69
C ILE A 196 -13.77 -18.17 -36.72
N HIS A 197 -14.84 -18.89 -37.04
CA HIS A 197 -16.01 -18.99 -36.18
C HIS A 197 -15.67 -19.63 -34.82
N THR A 198 -14.95 -20.76 -34.83
CA THR A 198 -14.49 -21.42 -33.60
C THR A 198 -13.53 -20.53 -32.80
N ASP A 199 -12.58 -19.86 -33.47
CA ASP A 199 -11.66 -18.92 -32.80
C ASP A 199 -12.42 -17.75 -32.13
N ALA A 200 -13.49 -17.26 -32.76
CA ALA A 200 -14.32 -16.20 -32.19
C ALA A 200 -15.12 -16.68 -30.97
N GLU A 201 -15.67 -17.90 -31.00
CA GLU A 201 -16.34 -18.51 -29.83
C GLU A 201 -15.37 -18.71 -28.66
N ASP A 202 -14.14 -19.16 -28.94
CA ASP A 202 -13.13 -19.37 -27.91
C ASP A 202 -12.63 -18.03 -27.33
N ASN A 203 -12.51 -16.99 -28.16
CA ASN A 203 -12.22 -15.63 -27.69
C ASN A 203 -13.31 -15.10 -26.74
N GLN A 204 -14.60 -15.34 -27.02
CA GLN A 204 -15.67 -14.93 -26.10
C GLN A 204 -15.54 -15.61 -24.72
N LYS A 205 -15.19 -16.90 -24.68
CA LYS A 205 -14.95 -17.61 -23.41
C LYS A 205 -13.77 -17.02 -22.65
N LEU A 206 -12.68 -16.71 -23.36
CA LEU A 206 -11.50 -16.08 -22.76
C LEU A 206 -11.84 -14.70 -22.20
N VAL A 207 -12.56 -13.87 -22.94
CA VAL A 207 -13.02 -12.55 -22.49
C VAL A 207 -13.86 -12.66 -21.22
N SER A 208 -14.81 -13.61 -21.17
CA SER A 208 -15.61 -13.86 -19.96
C SER A 208 -14.73 -14.22 -18.77
N SER A 209 -13.77 -15.13 -18.95
CA SER A 209 -12.87 -15.54 -17.87
C SER A 209 -11.97 -14.39 -17.39
N ILE A 210 -11.48 -13.54 -18.28
CA ILE A 210 -10.68 -12.37 -17.90
C ILE A 210 -11.56 -11.35 -17.16
N ARG A 211 -12.82 -11.16 -17.55
CA ARG A 211 -13.77 -10.29 -16.84
C ARG A 211 -13.99 -10.74 -15.41
N ASP A 212 -14.17 -12.05 -15.18
CA ASP A 212 -14.33 -12.59 -13.83
C ASP A 212 -13.10 -12.35 -12.96
N ILE A 213 -11.89 -12.41 -13.54
CA ILE A 213 -10.64 -12.08 -12.85
C ILE A 213 -10.57 -10.58 -12.54
N ALA A 214 -10.97 -9.72 -13.48
CA ALA A 214 -10.97 -8.26 -13.29
C ALA A 214 -11.92 -7.84 -12.15
N VAL A 215 -13.13 -8.42 -12.08
CA VAL A 215 -14.08 -8.18 -11.00
C VAL A 215 -13.51 -8.62 -9.65
N GLN A 216 -12.93 -9.82 -9.57
CA GLN A 216 -12.28 -10.28 -8.33
C GLN A 216 -11.10 -9.39 -7.94
N ALA A 217 -10.32 -8.90 -8.90
CA ALA A 217 -9.23 -7.98 -8.63
C ALA A 217 -9.74 -6.64 -8.08
N GLU A 218 -10.85 -6.12 -8.60
CA GLU A 218 -11.49 -4.90 -8.10
C GLU A 218 -11.98 -5.04 -6.65
N GLU A 219 -12.59 -6.17 -6.29
CA GLU A 219 -12.98 -6.48 -4.90
C GLU A 219 -11.77 -6.46 -3.96
N ARG A 220 -10.68 -7.14 -4.34
CA ARG A 220 -9.43 -7.17 -3.54
C ARG A 220 -8.79 -5.80 -3.40
N LEU A 221 -8.89 -4.97 -4.44
CA LEU A 221 -8.39 -3.62 -4.43
C LEU A 221 -9.22 -2.74 -3.46
N GLN A 222 -10.53 -2.94 -3.40
CA GLN A 222 -11.40 -2.27 -2.45
C GLN A 222 -11.09 -2.67 -0.99
N ASP A 223 -10.80 -3.94 -0.73
CA ASP A 223 -10.31 -4.41 0.58
C ASP A 223 -9.00 -3.70 0.97
N MET A 224 -8.07 -3.58 0.02
CA MET A 224 -6.78 -2.93 0.22
C MET A 224 -6.91 -1.43 0.52
N ILE A 225 -7.79 -0.70 -0.19
CA ILE A 225 -8.09 0.71 0.07
C ILE A 225 -8.64 0.89 1.48
N THR A 226 -9.57 0.02 1.88
CA THR A 226 -10.19 0.06 3.21
C THR A 226 -9.14 -0.19 4.30
N SER A 227 -8.27 -1.19 4.10
CA SER A 227 -7.18 -1.53 5.02
C SER A 227 -6.15 -0.40 5.13
N SER A 228 -5.78 0.22 4.01
CA SER A 228 -4.85 1.36 3.96
C SER A 228 -5.40 2.58 4.71
N SER A 229 -6.67 2.94 4.47
CA SER A 229 -7.35 4.03 5.20
C SER A 229 -7.41 3.77 6.70
N ARG A 230 -7.66 2.50 7.09
CA ARG A 230 -7.64 2.07 8.49
C ARG A 230 -6.25 2.24 9.11
N MET A 231 -5.21 1.86 8.37
CA MET A 231 -3.83 1.98 8.81
C MET A 231 -3.41 3.44 8.98
N GLU A 232 -3.85 4.32 8.09
CA GLU A 232 -3.61 5.75 8.17
C GLU A 232 -4.16 6.34 9.47
N ALA A 233 -5.41 5.99 9.81
CA ALA A 233 -6.03 6.42 11.06
C ALA A 233 -5.28 5.91 12.31
N ILE A 234 -4.85 4.64 12.30
CA ILE A 234 -4.08 4.05 13.41
C ILE A 234 -2.72 4.72 13.54
N ILE A 235 -1.97 4.92 12.45
CA ILE A 235 -0.65 5.55 12.48
C ILE A 235 -0.75 6.98 13.01
N ARG A 236 -1.75 7.74 12.54
CA ARG A 236 -2.02 9.09 13.02
C ARG A 236 -2.32 9.11 14.52
N PHE A 237 -3.15 8.20 15.01
CA PHE A 237 -3.44 8.05 16.43
C PHE A 237 -2.18 7.72 17.24
N VAL A 238 -1.42 6.71 16.83
CA VAL A 238 -0.18 6.29 17.50
C VAL A 238 0.86 7.42 17.48
N ALA A 239 0.96 8.21 16.40
CA ALA A 239 1.86 9.36 16.33
C ALA A 239 1.53 10.44 17.36
N VAL A 240 0.23 10.78 17.51
CA VAL A 240 -0.22 11.72 18.56
C VAL A 240 0.05 11.15 19.95
N GLN A 241 -0.23 9.87 20.17
CA GLN A 241 0.06 9.20 21.44
C GLN A 241 1.55 9.23 21.78
N GLN A 242 2.40 8.96 20.80
CA GLN A 242 3.85 8.98 20.96
C GLN A 242 4.37 10.37 21.27
N PHE A 243 3.86 11.38 20.58
CA PHE A 243 4.20 12.78 20.82
C PHE A 243 3.83 13.19 22.25
N LEU A 244 2.60 12.90 22.68
CA LEU A 244 2.11 13.28 24.00
C LEU A 244 2.83 12.52 25.13
N ASN A 245 3.17 11.25 24.93
CA ASN A 245 4.03 10.52 25.87
C ASN A 245 5.45 11.09 25.93
N THR A 246 6.01 11.55 24.81
CA THR A 246 7.30 12.25 24.79
C THR A 246 7.24 13.55 25.63
N VAL A 247 6.14 14.30 25.52
CA VAL A 247 5.91 15.52 26.32
C VAL A 247 5.89 15.22 27.82
N LYS A 248 5.26 14.12 28.26
CA LYS A 248 5.27 13.73 29.68
C LYS A 248 6.70 13.51 30.19
N LEU A 249 7.54 12.84 29.40
CA LEU A 249 8.95 12.61 29.74
C LEU A 249 9.77 13.90 29.72
N ASP A 250 9.50 14.81 28.77
CA ASP A 250 10.13 16.14 28.75
C ASP A 250 9.91 16.88 30.08
N HIS A 251 8.71 16.81 30.67
CA HIS A 251 8.43 17.44 31.97
C HIS A 251 9.15 16.75 33.13
N VAL A 252 9.25 15.42 33.12
CA VAL A 252 10.01 14.68 34.15
C VAL A 252 11.48 15.06 34.11
N ILE A 253 12.07 15.10 32.90
CA ILE A 253 13.47 15.48 32.69
C ILE A 253 13.70 16.95 33.07
N TRP A 254 12.79 17.83 32.68
CA TRP A 254 12.87 19.26 33.02
C TRP A 254 12.84 19.51 34.52
N LYS A 255 11.91 18.88 35.26
CA LYS A 255 11.89 18.95 36.73
C LYS A 255 13.17 18.37 37.35
N GLY A 256 13.67 17.27 36.79
CA GLY A 256 14.96 16.69 37.16
C GLY A 256 16.13 17.68 37.04
N ASP A 257 16.13 18.50 35.99
CA ASP A 257 17.13 19.57 35.80
C ASP A 257 17.00 20.65 36.87
N ILE A 258 15.78 21.07 37.23
CA ILE A 258 15.53 22.00 38.34
C ILE A 258 16.12 21.46 39.66
N TYR A 259 15.79 20.20 40.00
CA TYR A 259 16.32 19.56 41.22
C TYR A 259 17.84 19.47 41.23
N ARG A 260 18.45 19.13 40.09
CA ARG A 260 19.90 19.05 39.95
C ARG A 260 20.56 20.41 40.18
N ARG A 261 20.03 21.48 39.58
CA ARG A 261 20.53 22.85 39.77
C ARG A 261 20.45 23.32 41.23
N LEU A 262 19.34 23.00 41.91
CA LEU A 262 19.15 23.33 43.32
C LEU A 262 20.14 22.59 44.24
N LEU A 263 20.40 21.30 43.97
CA LEU A 263 21.37 20.50 44.73
C LEU A 263 22.81 20.95 44.49
N ASP A 264 23.18 21.25 43.24
CA ASP A 264 24.54 21.67 42.88
C ASP A 264 24.84 23.12 43.31
N GLY A 265 23.84 23.86 43.81
CA GLY A 265 23.97 25.27 44.15
C GLY A 265 24.25 26.15 42.94
N ASN A 266 23.77 25.75 41.76
CA ASN A 266 24.01 26.46 40.51
C ASN A 266 23.28 27.82 40.50
N ALA A 267 24.00 28.90 40.20
CA ALA A 267 23.47 30.26 40.13
C ALA A 267 22.74 30.58 38.80
N ASP A 268 22.75 29.66 37.83
CA ASP A 268 22.04 29.83 36.56
C ASP A 268 20.53 29.61 36.72
N LEU A 269 19.79 30.72 36.72
CA LEU A 269 18.33 30.77 36.77
C LEU A 269 17.67 30.59 35.38
N SER A 270 18.46 30.45 34.31
CA SER A 270 17.94 30.35 32.96
C SER A 270 17.23 29.02 32.71
N VAL A 271 15.91 29.09 32.68
CA VAL A 271 15.03 27.98 32.29
C VAL A 271 14.05 28.45 31.22
N ASN A 272 13.70 27.56 30.30
CA ASN A 272 12.75 27.86 29.24
C ASN A 272 11.36 28.20 29.79
N ASP A 273 10.68 29.10 29.08
CA ASP A 273 9.27 29.38 29.33
C ASP A 273 8.38 28.24 28.78
N HIS A 274 7.17 28.11 29.33
CA HIS A 274 6.17 27.13 28.88
C HIS A 274 5.90 27.22 27.37
N THR A 275 5.92 28.42 26.78
CA THR A 275 5.74 28.62 25.33
C THR A 275 6.91 28.12 24.48
N GLN A 276 8.10 27.97 25.07
CA GLN A 276 9.33 27.59 24.37
C GLN A 276 9.58 26.07 24.38
N CYS A 277 8.88 25.33 25.24
CA CYS A 277 8.99 23.87 25.32
C CYS A 277 8.22 23.20 24.18
N ARG A 278 8.40 21.87 24.03
CA ARG A 278 7.72 21.08 23.00
C ARG A 278 6.20 21.16 23.12
N LEU A 279 5.67 21.06 24.35
CA LEU A 279 4.24 21.15 24.62
C LEU A 279 3.70 22.53 24.25
N GLY A 280 4.38 23.61 24.66
CA GLY A 280 3.95 24.97 24.32
C GLY A 280 3.93 25.22 22.82
N LYS A 281 5.03 24.89 22.13
CA LYS A 281 5.10 25.01 20.67
C LYS A 281 3.94 24.29 19.97
N TRP A 282 3.63 23.07 20.40
CA TRP A 282 2.50 22.31 19.87
C TRP A 282 1.15 22.91 20.26
N TYR A 283 0.96 23.28 21.53
CA TYR A 283 -0.30 23.82 22.06
C TYR A 283 -0.72 25.07 21.28
N TYR A 284 0.21 25.98 21.03
CA TYR A 284 -0.08 27.23 20.33
C TYR A 284 -0.09 27.11 18.80
N ALA A 285 0.51 26.07 18.23
CA ALA A 285 0.52 25.82 16.79
C ALA A 285 -0.79 25.19 16.29
N ASP A 286 -0.99 25.24 14.97
CA ASP A 286 -2.18 24.69 14.30
C ASP A 286 -2.39 23.21 14.62
N GLU A 287 -1.32 22.42 14.75
CA GLU A 287 -1.38 21.00 15.08
C GLU A 287 -2.07 20.72 16.43
N GLY A 288 -1.75 21.49 17.47
CA GLY A 288 -2.40 21.37 18.77
C GLY A 288 -3.80 21.97 18.79
N GLN A 289 -4.02 23.08 18.07
CA GLN A 289 -5.35 23.73 18.02
C GLN A 289 -6.45 22.83 17.45
N ARG A 290 -6.11 21.78 16.70
CA ARG A 290 -7.07 20.74 16.26
C ARG A 290 -7.79 20.07 17.43
N PHE A 291 -7.19 20.07 18.61
CA PHE A 291 -7.74 19.48 19.83
C PHE A 291 -8.53 20.47 20.70
N ILE A 292 -8.76 21.71 20.24
CA ILE A 292 -9.45 22.74 21.03
C ILE A 292 -10.86 22.34 21.48
N GLY A 293 -11.52 21.42 20.77
CA GLY A 293 -12.80 20.84 21.16
C GLY A 293 -12.74 20.00 22.43
N HIS A 294 -11.59 19.41 22.75
CA HIS A 294 -11.38 18.54 23.90
C HIS A 294 -11.14 19.35 25.17
N ASP A 295 -11.89 19.05 26.23
CA ASP A 295 -11.79 19.78 27.50
C ASP A 295 -10.42 19.60 28.17
N ALA A 296 -9.90 18.38 28.11
CA ALA A 296 -8.57 18.03 28.60
C ALA A 296 -7.47 18.88 27.93
N TYR A 297 -7.58 19.12 26.62
CA TYR A 297 -6.63 20.00 25.92
C TYR A 297 -6.68 21.43 26.46
N ARG A 298 -7.87 22.03 26.61
CA ARG A 298 -7.99 23.40 27.15
C ARG A 298 -7.47 23.52 28.58
N LYS A 299 -7.65 22.46 29.39
CA LYS A 299 -7.17 22.39 30.77
C LYS A 299 -5.66 22.30 30.89
N LEU A 300 -4.91 21.95 29.83
CA LEU A 300 -3.44 21.86 29.88
C LEU A 300 -2.75 23.19 30.17
N GLU A 301 -3.28 24.30 29.67
CA GLU A 301 -2.54 25.58 29.63
C GLU A 301 -2.16 26.10 31.01
N ARG A 302 -3.13 26.14 31.93
CA ARG A 302 -2.91 26.64 33.29
C ARG A 302 -1.85 25.83 34.06
N PRO A 303 -1.99 24.50 34.23
CA PRO A 303 -0.99 23.71 34.94
C PRO A 303 0.35 23.68 34.21
N HIS A 304 0.38 23.66 32.86
CA HIS A 304 1.63 23.74 32.10
C HIS A 304 2.42 25.03 32.37
N ARG A 305 1.73 26.19 32.31
CA ARG A 305 2.33 27.47 32.69
C ARG A 305 2.82 27.47 34.15
N LEU A 306 2.06 26.85 35.05
CA LEU A 306 2.38 26.79 36.48
C LEU A 306 3.62 25.93 36.76
N VAL A 307 3.86 24.83 36.02
CA VAL A 307 5.10 24.04 36.14
C VAL A 307 6.32 24.92 35.87
N HIS A 308 6.36 25.58 34.71
CA HIS A 308 7.50 26.40 34.30
C HIS A 308 7.72 27.61 35.21
N LEU A 309 6.62 28.28 35.61
CA LEU A 309 6.69 29.41 36.53
C LEU A 309 7.20 28.98 37.90
N SER A 310 6.67 27.89 38.46
CA SER A 310 7.02 27.43 39.81
C SER A 310 8.47 26.94 39.87
N GLY A 311 8.96 26.23 38.85
CA GLY A 311 10.37 25.82 38.82
C GLY A 311 11.33 27.00 38.75
N ARG A 312 11.00 28.07 38.00
CA ARG A 312 11.79 29.31 37.99
C ARG A 312 11.78 30.00 39.36
N LEU A 313 10.61 30.15 39.97
CA LEU A 313 10.47 30.77 41.29
C LEU A 313 11.21 29.98 42.38
N ALA A 314 11.27 28.64 42.29
CA ALA A 314 12.06 27.81 43.20
C ALA A 314 13.56 28.13 43.10
N LEU A 315 14.09 28.27 41.88
CA LEU A 315 15.49 28.68 41.66
C LEU A 315 15.76 30.10 42.19
N GLU A 316 14.83 31.04 41.97
CA GLU A 316 14.93 32.41 42.47
C GLU A 316 14.90 32.47 44.01
N ALA A 317 13.99 31.72 44.65
CA ALA A 317 13.89 31.61 46.11
C ALA A 317 15.18 31.03 46.72
N ARG A 318 15.75 30.01 46.09
CA ARG A 318 17.05 29.44 46.47
C ARG A 318 18.16 30.49 46.40
N ALA A 319 18.23 31.24 45.32
CA ALA A 319 19.23 32.30 45.14
C ALA A 319 19.09 33.43 46.18
N GLN A 320 17.87 33.66 46.67
CA GLN A 320 17.59 34.62 47.75
C GLN A 320 17.79 34.03 49.16
N GLY A 321 18.11 32.74 49.27
CA GLY A 321 18.29 32.04 50.55
C GLY A 321 16.99 31.69 51.28
N SER A 322 15.83 31.78 50.62
CA SER A 322 14.53 31.45 51.20
C SER A 322 14.19 29.97 50.99
N LEU A 323 14.53 29.13 51.97
CA LEU A 323 14.22 27.70 51.95
C LEU A 323 12.70 27.42 51.97
N HIS A 324 11.93 28.29 52.63
CA HIS A 324 10.48 28.14 52.74
C HIS A 324 9.80 28.37 51.38
N ASP A 325 10.17 29.44 50.68
CA ASP A 325 9.60 29.73 49.37
C ASP A 325 10.06 28.71 48.32
N GLU A 326 11.31 28.23 48.42
CA GLU A 326 11.82 27.13 47.59
C GLU A 326 10.93 25.88 47.72
N GLU A 327 10.66 25.40 48.94
CA GLU A 327 9.80 24.24 49.20
C GLU A 327 8.36 24.44 48.67
N LEU A 328 7.81 25.63 48.88
CA LEU A 328 6.47 26.00 48.40
C LEU A 328 6.39 25.93 46.88
N HIS A 329 7.37 26.51 46.19
CA HIS A 329 7.42 26.53 44.72
C HIS A 329 7.70 25.15 44.13
N LEU A 330 8.54 24.32 44.76
CA LEU A 330 8.73 22.93 44.35
C LEU A 330 7.45 22.10 44.49
N SER A 331 6.73 22.27 45.59
CA SER A 331 5.43 21.61 45.80
C SER A 331 4.40 22.03 44.75
N ALA A 332 4.35 23.32 44.40
CA ALA A 332 3.49 23.83 43.34
C ALA A 332 3.86 23.26 41.96
N MET A 333 5.16 23.16 41.66
CA MET A 333 5.68 22.57 40.42
C MET A 333 5.27 21.09 40.29
N GLU A 334 5.42 20.30 41.36
CA GLU A 334 5.05 18.87 41.35
C GLU A 334 3.55 18.66 41.16
N ASN A 335 2.71 19.41 41.87
CA ASN A 335 1.26 19.32 41.74
C ASN A 335 0.81 19.73 40.33
N ALA A 336 1.31 20.85 39.81
CA ALA A 336 1.01 21.29 38.45
C ALA A 336 1.47 20.27 37.40
N SER A 337 2.63 19.64 37.60
CA SER A 337 3.13 18.61 36.68
C SER A 337 2.25 17.38 36.68
N ARG A 338 1.68 17.00 37.83
CA ARG A 338 0.71 15.90 37.90
C ARG A 338 -0.56 16.25 37.13
N GLU A 339 -1.08 17.46 37.29
CA GLU A 339 -2.23 17.95 36.53
C GLU A 339 -1.96 17.95 35.02
N VAL A 340 -0.75 18.34 34.56
CA VAL A 340 -0.39 18.24 33.13
C VAL A 340 -0.46 16.81 32.64
N ILE A 341 0.14 15.86 33.37
CA ILE A 341 0.16 14.45 32.98
C ILE A 341 -1.25 13.87 32.93
N GLU A 342 -2.08 14.15 33.94
CA GLU A 342 -3.49 13.74 34.00
C GLU A 342 -4.30 14.29 32.82
N ASN A 343 -4.16 15.59 32.52
CA ASN A 343 -4.85 16.17 31.36
C ASN A 343 -4.35 15.61 30.02
N ILE A 344 -3.07 15.20 29.91
CA ILE A 344 -2.60 14.50 28.72
C ILE A 344 -3.24 13.11 28.61
N ASP A 345 -3.36 12.37 29.72
CA ASP A 345 -4.03 11.06 29.72
C ASP A 345 -5.52 11.17 29.38
N ASP A 346 -6.21 12.14 29.95
CA ASP A 346 -7.62 12.43 29.62
C ASP A 346 -7.77 12.81 28.15
N LEU A 347 -6.83 13.61 27.62
CA LEU A 347 -6.82 13.97 26.21
C LEU A 347 -6.65 12.71 25.35
N LEU A 348 -5.67 11.85 25.63
CA LEU A 348 -5.45 10.60 24.90
C LEU A 348 -6.67 9.68 24.93
N ALA A 349 -7.33 9.55 26.08
CA ALA A 349 -8.57 8.77 26.19
C ALA A 349 -9.70 9.36 25.32
N SER A 350 -9.76 10.68 25.18
CA SER A 350 -10.81 11.35 24.41
C SER A 350 -10.61 11.31 22.88
N ILE A 351 -9.41 11.01 22.38
CA ILE A 351 -9.08 10.95 20.94
C ILE A 351 -9.15 9.48 20.44
N SER A 352 -9.88 8.61 21.13
CA SER A 352 -9.95 7.18 20.83
C SER A 352 -10.31 6.88 19.37
N TYR A 353 -9.59 5.90 18.80
CA TYR A 353 -9.75 5.34 17.44
C TYR A 353 -11.08 4.60 17.24
#